data_AF-A0A353RM01-F1
#
_entry.id   AF-A0A353RM01-F1
#
_cell.length_a   1.000
_cell.length_b   1.000
_cell.length_c   1.000
_cell.angle_alpha   90.00
_cell.angle_beta   90.00
_cell.angle_gamma   90.00
#
_symmetry.space_group_name_H-M   'P 1'
#
loop_
_entity.id
_entity.type
_entity.pdbx_description
1 polymer ?
#
loop_
_entity_poly.entity_id
_entity_poly.type
_entity_poly.pdbx_seq_one_letter_code
_entity_poly.pdbx_strand_id
1 'polypeptide(L)'
;GKYKVVKVSEKMFVGKGILYANVFKKNDKRTIYNVVYRDGKTGPHYIKRFSVTGVTRDKEYDLTKEKTGSRIAYFSANPNGEAETIKVILKPKPRLRILQFEKDFSEIAIKGRGAMGNILTKADVHRIQLKHKGLSTLGGRKVWFDPDVLRLNYEGGGK
;
A
#
# COMPACT_ATOMS: atom_id res chain seq x y z
N GLY A 1 -9.92 -6.66 -4.36
CA GLY A 1 -8.51 -7.02 -4.62
C GLY A 1 -7.98 -7.56 -3.32
N LYS A 2 -7.34 -8.73 -3.29
CA LYS A 2 -7.19 -9.51 -2.05
C LYS A 2 -5.74 -9.77 -1.69
N TYR A 3 -5.47 -10.01 -0.42
CA TYR A 3 -4.19 -10.53 0.06
C TYR A 3 -4.43 -11.63 1.11
N LYS A 4 -3.45 -12.51 1.26
CA LYS A 4 -3.40 -13.54 2.30
C LYS A 4 -1.95 -13.81 2.71
N VAL A 5 -1.77 -14.39 3.88
CA VAL A 5 -0.45 -14.86 4.34
C VAL A 5 -0.54 -16.37 4.52
N VAL A 6 0.37 -17.09 3.88
CA VAL A 6 0.43 -18.55 3.86
C VAL A 6 1.72 -19.02 4.52
N LYS A 7 1.75 -20.28 4.96
CA LYS A 7 2.98 -20.92 5.42
C LYS A 7 3.93 -21.12 4.24
N VAL A 8 5.22 -20.87 4.45
CA VAL A 8 6.26 -21.17 3.47
C VAL A 8 6.31 -22.68 3.24
N SER A 9 6.29 -23.08 1.98
CA SER A 9 6.39 -24.47 1.51
C SER A 9 7.16 -24.49 0.20
N GLU A 10 7.68 -25.65 -0.19
CA GLU A 10 8.50 -25.79 -1.41
C GLU A 10 7.73 -25.41 -2.68
N LYS A 11 6.43 -25.77 -2.74
CA LYS A 11 5.55 -25.45 -3.86
C LYS A 11 4.13 -25.22 -3.35
N MET A 12 3.57 -24.05 -3.66
CA MET A 12 2.19 -23.73 -3.36
C MET A 12 1.60 -22.84 -4.45
N PHE A 13 0.37 -23.15 -4.86
CA PHE A 13 -0.40 -22.27 -5.74
C PHE A 13 -1.14 -21.21 -4.91
N VAL A 14 -0.91 -19.93 -5.20
CA VAL A 14 -1.53 -18.79 -4.49
C VAL A 14 -2.42 -17.93 -5.38
N GLY A 15 -2.77 -18.43 -6.58
CA GLY A 15 -3.56 -17.71 -7.58
C GLY A 15 -2.69 -17.11 -8.70
N LYS A 16 -3.34 -16.37 -9.60
CA LYS A 16 -2.71 -15.65 -10.72
C LYS A 16 -2.76 -14.14 -10.48
N GLY A 17 -1.90 -13.38 -11.15
CA GLY A 17 -1.91 -11.91 -11.06
C GLY A 17 -1.39 -11.38 -9.73
N ILE A 18 -0.36 -12.03 -9.18
CA ILE A 18 0.31 -11.62 -7.95
C ILE A 18 0.98 -10.26 -8.18
N LEU A 19 0.56 -9.24 -7.43
CA LEU A 19 1.17 -7.91 -7.49
C LEU A 19 2.42 -7.80 -6.61
N TYR A 20 2.47 -8.59 -5.53
CA TYR A 20 3.52 -8.52 -4.53
C TYR A 20 3.58 -9.79 -3.68
N ALA A 21 4.79 -10.22 -3.32
CA ALA A 21 5.06 -11.31 -2.40
C ALA A 21 6.25 -10.92 -1.51
N ASN A 22 6.15 -11.19 -0.20
CA ASN A 22 7.22 -10.96 0.76
C ASN A 22 7.02 -11.80 2.02
N VAL A 23 8.07 -11.92 2.84
CA VAL A 23 8.02 -12.52 4.17
C VAL A 23 7.24 -11.60 5.10
N PHE A 24 6.15 -12.11 5.66
CA PHE A 24 5.31 -11.35 6.58
C PHE A 24 5.98 -11.21 7.95
N LYS A 25 6.28 -9.98 8.36
CA LYS A 25 6.79 -9.66 9.70
C LYS A 25 5.62 -9.28 10.60
N LYS A 26 5.30 -10.16 11.57
CA LYS A 26 4.23 -9.89 12.55
C LYS A 26 4.58 -8.63 13.34
N ASN A 27 3.57 -7.82 13.62
CA ASN A 27 3.64 -6.53 14.32
C ASN A 27 4.43 -5.44 13.59
N ASP A 28 4.77 -5.62 12.31
CA ASP A 28 5.40 -4.57 11.52
C ASP A 28 4.42 -3.42 11.25
N LYS A 29 4.70 -2.27 11.88
CA LYS A 29 3.98 -1.01 11.69
C LYS A 29 4.69 -0.08 10.71
N ARG A 30 5.91 -0.42 10.28
CA ARG A 30 6.79 0.43 9.49
C ARG A 30 6.59 0.21 7.99
N THR A 31 6.35 -1.04 7.58
CA THR A 31 5.95 -1.30 6.19
C THR A 31 4.56 -0.75 5.93
N ILE A 32 4.49 0.29 5.10
CA ILE A 32 3.24 0.90 4.66
C ILE A 32 2.97 0.48 3.23
N TYR A 33 1.74 0.06 2.98
CA TYR A 33 1.25 -0.25 1.64
C TYR A 33 0.46 0.94 1.12
N ASN A 34 0.90 1.49 0.00
CA ASN A 34 0.22 2.56 -0.72
C ASN A 34 -0.61 1.91 -1.83
N VAL A 35 -1.92 2.16 -1.82
CA VAL A 35 -2.86 1.52 -2.74
C VAL A 35 -3.80 2.54 -3.33
N VAL A 36 -3.98 2.45 -4.65
CA VAL A 36 -5.16 2.98 -5.35
C VAL A 36 -5.98 1.82 -5.86
N TYR A 37 -7.28 1.83 -5.59
CA TYR A 37 -8.20 0.82 -6.10
C TYR A 37 -9.48 1.46 -6.62
N ARG A 38 -10.11 0.81 -7.60
CA ARG A 38 -11.46 1.13 -8.06
C ARG A 38 -12.46 0.28 -7.32
N ASP A 39 -13.51 0.89 -6.79
CA ASP A 39 -14.61 0.17 -6.16
C ASP A 39 -15.70 -0.19 -7.19
N GLY A 40 -15.86 -1.47 -7.48
CA GLY A 40 -16.77 -1.98 -8.52
C GLY A 40 -16.30 -1.68 -9.95
N LYS A 41 -17.17 -2.01 -10.93
CA LYS A 41 -16.88 -1.81 -12.36
C LYS A 41 -16.85 -0.34 -12.78
N THR A 42 -17.72 0.49 -12.21
CA THR A 42 -17.94 1.90 -12.59
C THR A 42 -17.86 2.87 -11.41
N GLY A 43 -17.43 2.41 -10.24
CA GLY A 43 -17.35 3.26 -9.06
C GLY A 43 -16.06 4.08 -8.99
N PRO A 44 -15.93 4.91 -7.93
CA PRO A 44 -14.81 5.81 -7.77
C PRO A 44 -13.49 5.06 -7.50
N HIS A 45 -12.39 5.76 -7.75
CA HIS A 45 -11.06 5.34 -7.32
C HIS A 45 -10.78 5.91 -5.93
N TYR A 46 -10.35 5.04 -5.02
CA TYR A 46 -9.93 5.37 -3.67
C TYR A 46 -8.42 5.27 -3.56
N ILE A 47 -7.84 6.13 -2.74
CA ILE A 47 -6.43 6.13 -2.35
C ILE A 47 -6.33 5.87 -0.85
N LYS A 48 -5.47 4.94 -0.44
CA LYS A 48 -5.22 4.66 0.98
C LYS A 48 -3.80 4.22 1.27
N ARG A 49 -3.38 4.46 2.51
CA ARG A 49 -2.13 4.00 3.10
C ARG A 49 -2.43 3.22 4.36
N PHE A 50 -1.85 2.03 4.48
CA PHE A 50 -2.10 1.16 5.64
C PHE A 50 -0.92 0.26 5.95
N SER A 51 -0.83 -0.18 7.20
CA SER A 51 0.07 -1.25 7.63
C SER A 51 -0.72 -2.52 7.93
N VAL A 52 -0.04 -3.67 7.83
CA VAL A 52 -0.61 -4.98 8.17
C VAL A 52 0.17 -5.54 9.34
N THR A 53 -0.35 -5.36 10.55
CA THR A 53 0.34 -5.75 11.79
C THR A 53 0.10 -7.20 12.19
N GLY A 54 -1.02 -7.80 11.79
CA GLY A 54 -1.35 -9.18 12.16
C GLY A 54 -2.44 -9.75 11.29
N VAL A 55 -2.36 -11.04 10.98
CA VAL A 55 -3.33 -11.75 10.14
C VAL A 55 -3.55 -13.15 10.67
N THR A 56 -4.72 -13.71 10.38
CA THR A 56 -4.94 -15.15 10.48
C THR A 56 -4.35 -15.77 9.20
N ARG A 57 -3.55 -16.82 9.35
CA ARG A 57 -2.99 -17.53 8.19
C ARG A 57 -4.11 -18.09 7.33
N ASP A 58 -3.85 -18.17 6.03
CA ASP A 58 -4.75 -18.72 4.99
C ASP A 58 -6.08 -17.97 4.81
N LYS A 59 -6.39 -17.00 5.67
CA LYS A 59 -7.53 -16.09 5.52
C LYS A 59 -7.25 -15.06 4.45
N GLU A 60 -8.19 -14.92 3.52
CA GLU A 60 -8.20 -13.82 2.55
C GLU A 60 -8.78 -12.56 3.17
N TYR A 61 -8.17 -11.43 2.85
CA TYR A 61 -8.62 -10.10 3.24
C TYR A 61 -8.77 -9.23 2.00
N ASP A 62 -9.92 -8.55 1.87
CA ASP A 62 -10.14 -7.59 0.78
C ASP A 62 -9.50 -6.23 1.11
N LEU A 63 -8.87 -5.63 0.10
CA LEU A 63 -8.28 -4.29 0.14
C LEU A 63 -9.26 -3.21 -0.31
N THR A 64 -10.38 -3.59 -0.89
CA THR A 64 -11.45 -2.76 -1.46
C THR A 64 -12.72 -2.89 -0.60
N LYS A 65 -13.87 -2.40 -1.07
CA LYS A 65 -15.14 -2.52 -0.36
C LYS A 65 -15.95 -3.76 -0.79
N GLU A 66 -15.27 -4.79 -1.28
CA GLU A 66 -15.86 -6.09 -1.68
C GLU A 66 -16.90 -6.01 -2.81
N LYS A 67 -17.05 -4.85 -3.46
CA LYS A 67 -17.96 -4.69 -4.60
C LYS A 67 -17.48 -5.47 -5.82
N THR A 68 -18.38 -6.18 -6.49
CA THR A 68 -18.06 -6.95 -7.69
C THR A 68 -17.44 -6.08 -8.80
N GLY A 69 -16.28 -6.51 -9.32
CA GLY A 69 -15.53 -5.78 -10.34
C GLY A 69 -14.54 -4.73 -9.79
N SER A 70 -14.38 -4.66 -8.47
CA SER A 70 -13.30 -3.91 -7.83
C SER A 70 -11.92 -4.41 -8.26
N ARG A 71 -11.00 -3.49 -8.52
CA ARG A 71 -9.64 -3.82 -8.95
C ARG A 71 -8.61 -2.89 -8.31
N ILE A 72 -7.41 -3.40 -8.07
CA ILE A 72 -6.27 -2.58 -7.70
C ILE A 72 -5.78 -1.87 -8.96
N ALA A 73 -5.66 -0.54 -8.90
CA ALA A 73 -5.19 0.30 -9.99
C ALA A 73 -3.71 0.69 -9.83
N TYR A 74 -3.23 0.76 -8.59
CA TYR A 74 -1.84 1.02 -8.25
C TYR A 74 -1.52 0.41 -6.89
N PHE A 75 -0.32 -0.13 -6.74
CA PHE A 75 0.16 -0.75 -5.50
C PHE A 75 1.66 -0.51 -5.36
N SER A 76 2.09 -0.17 -4.14
CA SER A 76 3.49 -0.24 -3.74
C SER A 76 3.59 -0.67 -2.27
N ALA A 77 4.71 -1.31 -1.95
CA ALA A 77 5.06 -1.74 -0.60
C ALA A 77 6.32 -0.98 -0.17
N ASN A 78 6.19 -0.19 0.90
CA ASN A 78 7.18 0.80 1.32
C ASN A 78 7.67 0.47 2.74
N PRO A 79 8.83 -0.22 2.88
CA PRO A 79 9.32 -0.73 4.17
C PRO A 79 9.62 0.35 5.21
N ASN A 80 9.87 1.59 4.79
CA ASN A 80 10.06 2.74 5.68
C ASN A 80 8.87 3.71 5.65
N GLY A 81 7.75 3.30 5.08
CA GLY A 81 6.61 4.17 4.91
C GLY A 81 6.86 5.33 3.95
N GLU A 82 7.69 5.10 2.94
CA GLU A 82 7.86 5.98 1.80
C GLU A 82 6.50 6.35 1.20
N ALA A 83 6.36 7.60 0.77
CA ALA A 83 5.13 8.10 0.16
C ALA A 83 5.39 8.74 -1.20
N GLU A 84 5.26 7.97 -2.26
CA GLU A 84 5.49 8.47 -3.62
C GLU A 84 4.44 9.48 -4.09
N THR A 85 4.81 10.25 -5.11
CA THR A 85 3.86 11.02 -5.90
C THR A 85 3.49 10.23 -7.15
N ILE A 86 2.20 10.04 -7.39
CA ILE A 86 1.67 9.37 -8.57
C ILE A 86 1.03 10.37 -9.53
N LYS A 87 1.19 10.11 -10.82
CA LYS A 87 0.48 10.78 -11.90
C LYS A 87 -0.70 9.93 -12.34
N VAL A 88 -1.90 10.47 -12.19
CA VAL A 88 -3.17 9.82 -12.54
C VAL A 88 -3.59 10.32 -13.91
N ILE A 89 -3.74 9.41 -14.87
CA ILE A 89 -4.20 9.72 -16.23
C ILE A 89 -5.63 9.19 -16.37
N LEU A 90 -6.56 10.10 -16.65
CA LEU A 90 -7.99 9.82 -16.79
C LEU A 90 -8.33 9.43 -18.24
N LYS A 91 -9.39 8.64 -18.40
CA LYS A 91 -9.98 8.39 -19.72
C LYS A 91 -10.65 9.69 -20.21
N PRO A 92 -10.36 10.13 -21.44
CA PRO A 92 -11.04 11.30 -22.02
C PRO A 92 -12.55 11.10 -22.04
N LYS A 93 -13.31 12.10 -21.58
CA LYS A 93 -14.77 12.15 -21.66
C LYS A 93 -15.22 13.58 -22.02
N PRO A 94 -16.32 13.75 -22.77
CA PRO A 94 -16.91 15.07 -22.99
C PRO A 94 -17.16 15.76 -21.63
N ARG A 95 -16.83 17.05 -21.54
CA ARG A 95 -16.90 17.89 -20.31
C ARG A 95 -15.81 17.67 -19.26
N LEU A 96 -14.88 16.73 -19.45
CA LEU A 96 -13.74 16.56 -18.55
C LEU A 96 -12.60 17.53 -18.95
N ARG A 97 -12.39 18.58 -18.15
CA ARG A 97 -11.34 19.59 -18.42
C ARG A 97 -9.93 19.13 -18.03
N ILE A 98 -9.82 18.35 -16.96
CA ILE A 98 -8.53 17.86 -16.44
C ILE A 98 -8.39 16.40 -16.84
N LEU A 99 -7.41 16.10 -17.70
CA LEU A 99 -7.15 14.73 -18.18
C LEU A 99 -6.09 14.01 -17.37
N GLN A 100 -5.24 14.75 -16.67
CA GLN A 100 -4.19 14.20 -15.82
C GLN A 100 -3.97 15.12 -14.63
N PHE A 101 -3.67 14.52 -13.49
CA PHE A 101 -3.31 15.25 -12.28
C PHE A 101 -2.36 14.39 -11.44
N GLU A 102 -1.77 15.01 -10.44
CA GLU A 102 -0.82 14.35 -9.54
C GLU A 102 -1.43 14.22 -8.16
N LYS A 103 -1.07 13.15 -7.46
CA LYS A 103 -1.44 12.97 -6.07
C LYS A 103 -0.24 12.48 -5.28
N ASP A 104 0.05 13.19 -4.20
CA ASP A 104 1.04 12.78 -3.22
C ASP A 104 0.40 11.86 -2.18
N PHE A 105 1.03 10.71 -1.94
CA PHE A 105 0.67 9.81 -0.86
C PHE A 105 1.02 10.38 0.52
N SER A 106 1.94 11.35 0.63
CA SER A 106 2.36 11.94 1.91
C SER A 106 1.18 12.63 2.61
N GLU A 107 0.28 13.22 1.83
CA GLU A 107 -0.96 13.87 2.29
C GLU A 107 -2.02 12.88 2.81
N ILE A 108 -1.85 11.58 2.54
CA ILE A 108 -2.80 10.55 2.96
C ILE A 108 -2.36 9.98 4.31
N ALA A 109 -3.22 10.10 5.31
CA ALA A 109 -2.97 9.51 6.62
C ALA A 109 -2.87 7.98 6.54
N ILE A 110 -1.93 7.43 7.28
CA ILE A 110 -1.79 5.98 7.46
C ILE A 110 -2.90 5.51 8.41
N LYS A 111 -3.80 4.66 7.91
CA LYS A 111 -4.93 4.10 8.68
C LYS A 111 -4.83 2.57 8.76
N GLY A 112 -5.76 1.94 9.47
CA GLY A 112 -5.85 0.48 9.52
C GLY A 112 -6.20 -0.15 8.15
N ARG A 113 -5.83 -1.42 7.95
CA ARG A 113 -6.07 -2.17 6.71
C ARG A 113 -7.51 -2.14 6.18
N GLY A 114 -8.49 -2.14 7.09
CA GLY A 114 -9.93 -2.12 6.79
C GLY A 114 -10.47 -0.73 6.44
N ALA A 115 -9.64 0.31 6.49
CA ALA A 115 -10.06 1.63 6.10
C ALA A 115 -10.41 1.68 4.61
N MET A 116 -11.50 2.40 4.30
CA MET A 116 -11.93 2.65 2.92
C MET A 116 -10.89 3.45 2.13
N GLY A 117 -10.26 4.44 2.77
CA GLY A 117 -9.41 5.42 2.10
C GLY A 117 -10.14 6.69 1.72
N ASN A 118 -9.42 7.60 1.08
CA ASN A 118 -9.95 8.86 0.57
C ASN A 118 -10.35 8.70 -0.90
N ILE A 119 -11.30 9.49 -1.38
CA ILE A 119 -11.65 9.49 -2.81
C ILE A 119 -10.50 10.17 -3.58
N LEU A 120 -9.90 9.44 -4.51
CA LEU A 120 -8.90 9.99 -5.44
C LEU A 120 -9.59 10.71 -6.60
N THR A 121 -10.56 10.04 -7.22
CA THR A 121 -11.36 10.60 -8.32
C THR A 121 -12.59 9.75 -8.58
N LYS A 122 -13.67 10.39 -9.04
CA LYS A 122 -14.88 9.72 -9.56
C LYS A 122 -14.78 9.41 -11.06
N ALA A 123 -13.83 10.02 -11.76
CA ALA A 123 -13.62 9.80 -13.17
C ALA A 123 -12.98 8.42 -13.42
N ASP A 124 -13.15 7.91 -14.64
CA ASP A 124 -12.50 6.67 -15.06
C ASP A 124 -11.00 6.91 -15.23
N VAL A 125 -10.19 6.12 -14.53
CA VAL A 125 -8.73 6.15 -14.68
C VAL A 125 -8.32 5.25 -15.83
N HIS A 126 -7.52 5.79 -16.75
CA HIS A 126 -6.89 5.03 -17.82
C HIS A 126 -5.68 4.25 -17.27
N ARG A 127 -4.72 4.97 -16.67
CA ARG A 127 -3.54 4.39 -16.01
C ARG A 127 -3.00 5.30 -14.92
N ILE A 128 -2.22 4.73 -14.00
CA ILE A 128 -1.50 5.46 -12.95
C ILE A 128 -0.01 5.20 -13.16
N GLN A 129 0.80 6.25 -13.14
CA GLN A 129 2.25 6.18 -13.30
C GLN A 129 2.94 6.73 -12.05
N LEU A 130 4.03 6.08 -11.65
CA LEU A 130 4.92 6.65 -10.64
C LEU A 130 5.59 7.89 -11.23
N LYS A 131 5.48 9.05 -10.56
CA LYS A 131 6.18 10.27 -10.97
C LYS A 131 7.53 10.38 -10.26
N HIS A 132 7.53 10.26 -8.93
CA HIS A 132 8.74 10.35 -8.13
C HIS A 132 8.61 9.46 -6.88
N LYS A 133 9.70 8.77 -6.52
CA LYS A 133 9.78 8.00 -5.28
C LYS A 133 9.84 8.96 -4.09
N GLY A 134 8.93 8.83 -3.15
CA GLY A 134 8.89 9.72 -2.00
C GLY A 134 9.93 9.39 -0.94
N LEU A 135 10.05 10.31 0.02
CA LEU A 135 10.83 10.11 1.23
C LEU A 135 10.00 9.35 2.28
N SER A 136 10.69 8.84 3.30
CA SER A 136 10.06 8.23 4.48
C SER A 136 9.13 9.24 5.15
N THR A 137 7.85 8.90 5.31
CA THR A 137 6.91 9.71 6.10
C THR A 137 6.83 9.27 7.56
N LEU A 138 7.60 8.24 7.93
CA LEU A 138 7.72 7.81 9.32
C LEU A 138 8.90 8.54 9.96
N GLY A 139 8.74 8.88 11.24
CA GLY A 139 9.81 9.48 12.05
C GLY A 139 11.07 8.60 12.09
N GLY A 140 12.21 9.25 12.32
CA GLY A 140 13.50 8.58 12.51
C GLY A 140 13.42 7.53 13.62
N ARG A 141 14.06 6.39 13.41
CA ARG A 141 14.14 5.34 14.43
C ARG A 141 15.35 5.63 15.31
N LYS A 142 15.17 5.66 16.63
CA LYS A 142 16.31 5.64 17.55
C LYS A 142 17.03 4.30 17.36
N VAL A 143 18.33 4.38 17.11
CA VAL A 143 19.20 3.22 16.92
C VAL A 143 20.27 3.33 17.98
N TRP A 144 20.47 2.25 18.71
CA TRP A 144 21.53 2.13 19.69
C TRP A 144 22.57 1.19 19.12
N PHE A 145 23.84 1.56 19.24
CA PHE A 145 24.93 0.67 18.89
C PHE A 145 25.33 -0.09 20.15
N ASP A 146 25.28 -1.41 20.08
CA ASP A 146 25.78 -2.26 21.14
C ASP A 146 27.25 -2.60 20.83
N PRO A 147 28.21 -2.04 21.60
CA PRO A 147 29.64 -2.27 21.36
C PRO A 147 30.09 -3.68 21.72
N ASP A 148 29.34 -4.42 22.54
CA ASP A 148 29.73 -5.76 23.01
C ASP A 148 29.45 -6.83 21.94
N VAL A 149 28.39 -6.63 21.15
CA VAL A 149 28.01 -7.54 20.05
C VAL A 149 28.19 -6.94 18.66
N LEU A 150 28.69 -5.70 18.56
CA LEU A 150 28.86 -4.93 17.32
C LEU A 150 27.59 -4.91 16.46
N ARG A 151 26.42 -4.80 17.10
CA ARG A 151 25.11 -4.85 16.43
C ARG A 151 24.29 -3.61 16.73
N LEU A 152 23.47 -3.24 15.75
CA LEU A 152 22.48 -2.18 15.90
C LEU A 152 21.22 -2.76 16.57
N ASN A 153 20.78 -2.12 17.65
CA ASN A 153 19.56 -2.44 18.37
C ASN A 153 18.53 -1.30 18.20
N TYR A 154 17.25 -1.66 18.18
CA TYR A 154 16.11 -0.76 18.05
C TYR A 154 15.13 -0.84 19.22
N GLU A 155 15.40 -1.68 20.22
CA GLU A 155 14.55 -1.94 21.40
C GLU A 155 15.01 -1.19 22.67
N GLY A 156 16.00 -0.28 22.56
CA GLY A 156 16.34 0.66 23.62
C GLY A 156 17.25 0.10 24.73
N GLY A 157 18.35 -0.54 24.35
CA GLY A 157 19.26 -1.21 25.30
C GLY A 157 20.75 -1.07 25.01
N GLY A 158 21.19 0.01 24.35
CA GLY A 158 22.62 0.35 24.21
C GLY A 158 22.84 1.82 24.58
N LYS A 159 24.12 2.26 24.66
CA LYS A 159 24.42 3.70 24.73
C LYS A 159 23.96 4.43 23.47
#